data_AF-A0A6A6NZL8-F1
#
_entry.id   AF-A0A6A6NZL8-F1
#
_cell.length_a   1.000
_cell.length_b   1.000
_cell.length_c   1.000
_cell.angle_alpha   90.00
_cell.angle_beta   90.00
_cell.angle_gamma   90.00
#
_symmetry.space_group_name_H-M   'P 1'
#
loop_
_entity.id
_entity.type
_entity.pdbx_description
1 polymer ?
#
loop_
_entity_poly.entity_id
_entity_poly.type
_entity_poly.pdbx_seq_one_letter_code
_entity_poly.pdbx_strand_id
1 'polypeptide(L)'
;MLDAPRRWFRRNRTNFAIGAGVIGGAYLAGQYVLGKISEARQRLSDDRIARDNLRRRFEQNQEDCTYTVLAILPTASENILNELPVERTLAELQRQRAERLARSGNVSVASSDVAPSITTTEDDTARSEGFVHASQQIANGEGKSESAENGNGSGSGEGESTIKATKKTKAQLWSELKINSITRAFTLLYTLSLLTLLTRIQLNLLGRRSYLASVVSLASPPPPGGPNSSAAGATRIELENRDDDAALQDTYCSDFDTNRKYLSFSWWLLHRGCRDIMERVKEAVETVFGGLNPREEVTLERIGELVLEVRRRVEGKDVGERRNMKWLPFLLPPTDQESYVLRESGMTTSSSPPPTPSPDNAPNVDVPPALRRLLNETSDLIDSPNFTHVLTRLLDACFGHLIDIKLAQLVYKSTSSDALSGSTPASSISPQTPQVRASRTRLADVLPVFTRQAHVIGAAGDTDVVRNEYIDVLDEVGELRAFAAVVYSSNWEIEGEGGSGDTWKEDDLSRPGTAGTDAEGPGTTPVGGEESSLFESAWGKATASSFG
;
A
#
# COMPACT_ATOMS: atom_id res chain seq x y z
N MET A 1 14.23 4.34 94.38
CA MET A 1 13.93 5.50 93.49
C MET A 1 13.12 5.16 92.23
N LEU A 2 12.67 3.90 92.02
CA LEU A 2 11.91 3.51 90.80
C LEU A 2 10.40 3.22 91.03
N ASP A 3 9.89 3.36 92.26
CA ASP A 3 8.49 3.00 92.58
C ASP A 3 7.46 4.07 92.20
N ALA A 4 7.89 5.34 92.15
CA ALA A 4 7.06 6.46 91.70
C ALA A 4 6.75 6.40 90.19
N PRO A 5 7.72 6.19 89.28
CA PRO A 5 7.43 6.05 87.85
C PRO A 5 6.62 4.77 87.54
N ARG A 6 6.82 3.68 88.29
CA ARG A 6 6.06 2.44 88.12
C ARG A 6 4.57 2.57 88.45
N ARG A 7 4.22 3.27 89.54
CA ARG A 7 2.81 3.55 89.90
C ARG A 7 2.13 4.50 88.92
N TRP A 8 2.86 5.52 88.46
CA TRP A 8 2.38 6.46 87.45
C TRP A 8 2.08 5.76 86.11
N PHE A 9 3.01 4.91 85.64
CA PHE A 9 2.83 4.13 84.41
C PHE A 9 1.66 3.15 84.51
N ARG A 10 1.47 2.50 85.67
CA ARG A 10 0.32 1.60 85.91
C ARG A 10 -1.02 2.33 85.88
N ARG A 11 -1.07 3.59 86.34
CA ARG A 11 -2.29 4.41 86.37
C ARG A 11 -2.66 4.98 85.00
N ASN A 12 -1.69 5.14 84.10
CA ASN A 12 -1.90 5.67 82.74
C ASN A 12 -1.82 4.61 81.62
N ARG A 13 -1.81 3.31 81.97
CA ARG A 13 -1.60 2.18 81.04
C ARG A 13 -2.62 2.13 79.89
N THR A 14 -3.87 2.50 80.15
CA THR A 14 -4.93 2.56 79.13
C THR A 14 -4.66 3.69 78.12
N ASN A 15 -4.27 4.86 78.59
CA ASN A 15 -3.94 6.00 77.73
C ASN A 15 -2.71 5.72 76.86
N PHE A 16 -1.70 5.04 77.40
CA PHE A 16 -0.54 4.57 76.61
C PHE A 16 -0.91 3.48 75.59
N ALA A 17 -1.79 2.54 75.94
CA ALA A 17 -2.25 1.50 75.01
C ALA A 17 -3.08 2.09 73.85
N ILE A 18 -3.96 3.05 74.15
CA ILE A 18 -4.74 3.78 73.13
C ILE A 18 -3.80 4.58 72.23
N GLY A 19 -2.84 5.32 72.81
CA GLY A 19 -1.84 6.07 72.04
C GLY A 19 -0.99 5.17 71.14
N ALA A 20 -0.53 4.03 71.65
CA ALA A 20 0.23 3.05 70.86
C ALA A 20 -0.61 2.42 69.74
N GLY A 21 -1.89 2.13 69.99
CA GLY A 21 -2.83 1.62 68.99
C GLY A 21 -3.10 2.62 67.87
N VAL A 22 -3.29 3.91 68.20
CA VAL A 22 -3.48 4.98 67.20
C VAL A 22 -2.22 5.17 66.35
N ILE A 23 -1.04 5.19 66.97
CA ILE A 23 0.24 5.33 66.25
C ILE A 23 0.50 4.11 65.37
N GLY A 24 0.30 2.90 65.88
CA GLY A 24 0.44 1.66 65.12
C GLY A 24 -0.54 1.56 63.95
N GLY A 25 -1.81 1.92 64.17
CA GLY A 25 -2.83 1.99 63.12
C GLY A 25 -2.50 3.01 62.04
N ALA A 26 -2.05 4.21 62.42
CA ALA A 26 -1.60 5.23 61.49
C ALA A 26 -0.38 4.79 60.66
N TYR A 27 0.57 4.07 61.28
CA TYR A 27 1.74 3.52 60.60
C TYR A 27 1.36 2.45 59.56
N LEU A 28 0.51 1.49 59.92
CA LEU A 28 0.06 0.45 59.00
C LEU A 28 -0.77 1.03 57.85
N ALA A 29 -1.66 1.99 58.12
CA ALA A 29 -2.41 2.69 57.09
C ALA A 29 -1.48 3.48 56.15
N GLY A 30 -0.47 4.17 56.69
CA GLY A 30 0.53 4.88 55.90
C GLY A 30 1.35 3.95 55.00
N GLN A 31 1.79 2.80 55.52
CA GLN A 31 2.49 1.77 54.73
C GLN A 31 1.62 1.21 53.61
N TYR A 32 0.34 0.94 53.88
CA TYR A 32 -0.60 0.46 52.87
C TYR A 32 -0.80 1.48 51.74
N VAL A 33 -0.99 2.76 52.09
CA VAL A 33 -1.16 3.84 51.10
C VAL A 33 0.10 4.03 50.26
N LEU A 34 1.28 4.06 50.89
CA LEU A 34 2.56 4.16 50.16
C LEU A 34 2.77 2.97 49.22
N GLY A 35 2.47 1.75 49.70
CA GLY A 35 2.52 0.52 48.89
C GLY A 35 1.57 0.57 47.69
N LYS A 36 0.34 1.08 47.88
CA LYS A 36 -0.62 1.26 46.79
C LYS A 36 -0.20 2.32 45.78
N ILE A 37 0.42 3.40 46.24
CA ILE A 37 0.96 4.43 45.34
C ILE A 37 2.16 3.89 44.55
N SER A 38 3.06 3.13 45.18
CA SER A 38 4.18 2.51 44.46
C SER A 38 3.70 1.49 43.44
N GLU A 39 2.70 0.67 43.79
CA GLU A 39 2.10 -0.30 42.87
C GLU A 39 1.41 0.41 41.69
N ALA A 40 0.65 1.47 41.96
CA ALA A 40 0.02 2.27 40.91
C ALA A 40 1.05 2.95 39.99
N ARG A 41 2.13 3.50 40.55
CA ARG A 41 3.23 4.07 39.77
C ARG A 41 3.94 3.04 38.91
N GLN A 42 4.17 1.84 39.45
CA GLN A 42 4.80 0.74 38.74
C GLN A 42 3.92 0.26 37.58
N ARG A 43 2.62 0.05 37.81
CA ARG A 43 1.67 -0.31 36.75
C ARG A 43 1.65 0.74 35.64
N LEU A 44 1.61 2.03 35.99
CA LEU A 44 1.66 3.11 35.00
C LEU A 44 2.99 3.19 34.24
N SER A 45 4.12 2.90 34.88
CA SER A 45 5.41 2.84 34.18
C SER A 45 5.47 1.66 33.24
N ASP A 46 4.97 0.50 33.66
CA ASP A 46 4.99 -0.72 32.87
C ASP A 46 4.05 -0.60 31.65
N ASP A 47 2.85 -0.05 31.85
CA ASP A 47 1.91 0.28 30.77
C ASP A 47 2.52 1.25 29.75
N ARG A 48 3.26 2.27 30.23
CA ARG A 48 3.93 3.23 29.36
C ARG A 48 5.03 2.57 28.54
N ILE A 49 5.87 1.75 29.17
CA ILE A 49 6.94 1.02 28.49
C ILE A 49 6.37 0.06 27.44
N ALA A 50 5.28 -0.64 27.78
CA ALA A 50 4.59 -1.54 26.85
C ALA A 50 4.05 -0.79 25.62
N ARG A 51 3.37 0.35 25.84
CA ARG A 51 2.86 1.20 24.75
C ARG A 51 3.98 1.79 23.88
N ASP A 52 5.06 2.25 24.51
CA ASP A 52 6.20 2.81 23.78
C ASP A 52 6.92 1.73 22.96
N ASN A 53 7.03 0.50 23.49
CA ASN A 53 7.60 -0.64 22.76
C ASN A 53 6.75 -1.01 21.54
N LEU A 54 5.44 -1.13 21.75
CA LEU A 54 4.47 -1.43 20.69
C LEU A 54 4.54 -0.36 19.59
N ARG A 55 4.51 0.93 19.96
CA ARG A 55 4.59 2.04 19.02
C ARG A 55 5.86 1.97 18.18
N ARG A 56 7.00 1.73 18.82
CA ARG A 56 8.29 1.61 18.12
C ARG A 56 8.28 0.45 17.13
N ARG A 57 7.79 -0.72 17.53
CA ARG A 57 7.68 -1.89 16.62
C ARG A 57 6.72 -1.63 15.47
N PHE A 58 5.60 -0.96 15.74
CA PHE A 58 4.65 -0.58 14.70
C PHE A 58 5.27 0.41 13.70
N GLU A 59 5.98 1.44 14.18
CA GLU A 59 6.67 2.42 13.34
C GLU A 59 7.76 1.76 12.47
N GLN A 60 8.59 0.89 13.06
CA GLN A 60 9.57 0.11 12.31
C GLN A 60 8.89 -0.80 11.27
N ASN A 61 7.82 -1.49 11.65
CA ASN A 61 7.04 -2.32 10.72
C ASN A 61 6.47 -1.49 9.56
N GLN A 62 6.12 -0.22 9.80
CA GLN A 62 5.66 0.66 8.72
C GLN A 62 6.80 1.03 7.76
N GLU A 63 8.01 1.28 8.26
CA GLU A 63 9.18 1.50 7.41
C GLU A 63 9.48 0.26 6.58
N ASP A 64 9.48 -0.93 7.21
CA ASP A 64 9.69 -2.22 6.54
C ASP A 64 8.67 -2.48 5.43
N CYS A 65 7.40 -2.09 5.64
CA CYS A 65 6.38 -2.15 4.58
C CYS A 65 6.77 -1.27 3.39
N THR A 66 7.14 -0.01 3.64
CA THR A 66 7.50 0.93 2.58
C THR A 66 8.72 0.42 1.79
N TYR A 67 9.75 -0.08 2.49
CA TYR A 67 10.92 -0.68 1.86
C TYR A 67 10.57 -1.92 1.04
N THR A 68 9.70 -2.79 1.56
CA THR A 68 9.26 -4.00 0.86
C THR A 68 8.51 -3.65 -0.42
N VAL A 69 7.59 -2.67 -0.38
CA VAL A 69 6.87 -2.19 -1.57
C VAL A 69 7.87 -1.70 -2.61
N LEU A 70 8.82 -0.84 -2.22
CA LEU A 70 9.84 -0.32 -3.13
C LEU A 70 10.71 -1.42 -3.74
N ALA A 71 11.02 -2.48 -2.98
CA ALA A 71 11.84 -3.59 -3.44
C ALA A 71 11.14 -4.46 -4.50
N ILE A 72 9.83 -4.69 -4.37
CA ILE A 72 9.08 -5.62 -5.24
C ILE A 72 8.29 -4.91 -6.36
N LEU A 73 8.09 -3.60 -6.26
CA LEU A 73 7.40 -2.78 -7.27
C LEU A 73 8.04 -2.85 -8.68
N PRO A 74 9.38 -2.91 -8.85
CA PRO A 74 9.98 -3.05 -10.18
C PRO A 74 9.49 -4.28 -10.93
N THR A 75 9.23 -5.40 -10.24
CA THR A 75 8.74 -6.63 -10.87
C THR A 75 7.39 -6.42 -11.55
N ALA A 76 6.43 -5.80 -10.86
CA ALA A 76 5.15 -5.47 -11.48
C ALA A 76 5.31 -4.41 -12.59
N SER A 77 6.21 -3.46 -12.39
CA SER A 77 6.45 -2.37 -13.34
C SER A 77 7.03 -2.89 -14.66
N GLU A 78 8.00 -3.78 -14.61
CA GLU A 78 8.55 -4.45 -15.80
C GLU A 78 7.47 -5.25 -16.54
N ASN A 79 6.65 -6.02 -15.82
CA ASN A 79 5.53 -6.76 -16.41
C ASN A 79 4.57 -5.82 -17.17
N ILE A 80 4.15 -4.71 -16.55
CA ILE A 80 3.23 -3.73 -17.15
C ILE A 80 3.89 -2.99 -18.33
N LEU A 81 5.15 -2.58 -18.21
CA LEU A 81 5.88 -1.88 -19.26
C LEU A 81 6.09 -2.75 -20.51
N ASN A 82 6.35 -4.04 -20.31
CA ASN A 82 6.53 -5.02 -21.38
C ASN A 82 5.21 -5.30 -22.12
N GLU A 83 4.09 -5.39 -21.41
CA GLU A 83 2.77 -5.66 -22.02
C GLU A 83 2.19 -4.45 -22.76
N LEU A 84 2.52 -3.23 -22.33
CA LEU A 84 2.08 -2.00 -22.99
C LEU A 84 3.26 -1.23 -23.59
N PRO A 85 3.90 -1.64 -24.71
CA PRO A 85 5.19 -1.10 -25.17
C PRO A 85 5.09 0.28 -25.86
N VAL A 86 4.86 1.34 -25.07
CA VAL A 86 4.75 2.75 -25.52
C VAL A 86 6.02 3.21 -26.23
N GLU A 87 7.21 2.87 -25.72
CA GLU A 87 8.50 3.28 -26.31
C GLU A 87 8.68 2.73 -27.72
N ARG A 88 8.24 1.48 -27.97
CA ARG A 88 8.28 0.88 -29.31
C ARG A 88 7.38 1.64 -30.28
N THR A 89 6.15 1.98 -29.86
CA THR A 89 5.23 2.77 -30.69
C THR A 89 5.76 4.18 -30.97
N LEU A 90 6.42 4.80 -29.99
CA LEU A 90 7.04 6.12 -30.14
C LEU A 90 8.23 6.07 -31.10
N ALA A 91 9.08 5.05 -30.98
CA ALA A 91 10.21 4.84 -31.88
C ALA A 91 9.75 4.60 -33.32
N GLU A 92 8.68 3.82 -33.53
CA GLU A 92 8.08 3.62 -34.85
C GLU A 92 7.55 4.95 -35.44
N LEU A 93 6.89 5.77 -34.62
CA LEU A 93 6.40 7.08 -35.03
C LEU A 93 7.54 8.02 -35.44
N GLN A 94 8.64 8.02 -34.69
CA GLN A 94 9.84 8.81 -34.99
C GLN A 94 10.52 8.32 -36.27
N ARG A 95 10.63 7.01 -36.46
CA ARG A 95 11.16 6.39 -37.68
C ARG A 95 10.34 6.76 -38.91
N GLN A 96 9.01 6.65 -38.85
CA GLN A 96 8.14 7.06 -39.96
C GLN A 96 8.28 8.56 -40.29
N ARG A 97 8.55 9.42 -39.29
CA ARG A 97 8.83 10.84 -39.53
C ARG A 97 10.17 11.03 -40.23
N ALA A 98 11.22 10.36 -39.77
CA ALA A 98 12.56 10.44 -40.37
C ALA A 98 12.58 9.92 -41.81
N GLU A 99 11.93 8.79 -42.08
CA GLU A 99 11.80 8.22 -43.44
C GLU A 99 11.04 9.15 -44.38
N ARG A 100 9.98 9.82 -43.90
CA ARG A 100 9.27 10.84 -44.70
C ARG A 100 10.14 12.05 -44.97
N LEU A 101 10.90 12.52 -43.98
CA LEU A 101 11.80 13.67 -44.12
C LEU A 101 12.93 13.37 -45.12
N ALA A 102 13.52 12.18 -45.06
CA ALA A 102 14.52 11.70 -46.01
C ALA A 102 13.95 11.55 -47.43
N ARG A 103 12.72 11.06 -47.57
CA ARG A 103 12.04 10.93 -48.87
C ARG A 103 11.67 12.29 -49.47
N SER A 104 11.31 13.28 -48.65
CA SER A 104 11.06 14.66 -49.12
C SER A 104 12.35 15.46 -49.36
N GLY A 105 13.46 15.10 -48.71
CA GLY A 105 14.77 15.75 -48.87
C GLY A 105 15.45 15.49 -50.21
N ASN A 106 15.01 14.47 -50.97
CA ASN A 106 15.52 14.17 -52.31
C ASN A 106 14.82 14.95 -53.45
N VAL A 107 13.91 15.87 -53.14
CA VAL A 107 13.34 16.82 -54.13
C VAL A 107 13.78 18.23 -53.75
N SER A 108 15.06 18.51 -53.96
CA SER A 108 15.59 19.87 -54.17
C SER A 108 16.88 19.75 -54.99
N VAL A 109 16.71 19.88 -56.30
CA VAL A 109 17.78 20.28 -57.22
C VAL A 109 18.30 21.65 -56.77
N ALA A 110 19.61 21.74 -56.63
CA ALA A 110 20.45 22.94 -56.68
C ALA A 110 19.77 24.30 -56.51
N SER A 111 19.95 24.91 -55.33
CA SER A 111 20.22 26.34 -55.24
C SER A 111 21.07 26.61 -54.01
N SER A 112 22.27 27.11 -54.27
CA SER A 112 23.20 27.74 -53.33
C SER A 112 22.49 28.82 -52.52
N ASP A 113 22.69 28.86 -51.19
CA ASP A 113 23.42 29.95 -50.55
C ASP A 113 23.27 29.99 -49.01
N VAL A 114 24.44 30.18 -48.39
CA VAL A 114 24.72 30.91 -47.14
C VAL A 114 24.20 30.34 -45.81
N ALA A 115 25.15 29.76 -45.08
CA ALA A 115 25.12 29.59 -43.63
C ALA A 115 25.27 30.94 -42.90
N PRO A 116 24.70 31.10 -41.69
CA PRO A 116 25.28 31.96 -40.68
C PRO A 116 25.88 31.14 -39.54
N SER A 117 27.13 31.46 -39.26
CA SER A 117 27.93 31.06 -38.11
C SER A 117 27.32 31.59 -36.82
N ILE A 118 27.14 30.73 -35.80
CA ILE A 118 26.83 31.15 -34.42
C ILE A 118 28.11 31.01 -33.59
N THR A 119 28.50 32.13 -33.00
CA THR A 119 29.66 32.30 -32.13
C THR A 119 29.50 31.56 -30.81
N THR A 120 30.54 30.82 -30.45
CA THR A 120 30.74 30.17 -29.15
C THR A 120 31.18 31.20 -28.10
N THR A 121 30.44 31.26 -27.00
CA THR A 121 30.97 31.68 -25.69
C THR A 121 30.52 30.64 -24.66
N GLU A 122 31.50 29.94 -24.12
CA GLU A 122 31.39 28.94 -23.06
C GLU A 122 31.38 29.67 -21.70
N ASP A 123 30.41 29.36 -20.83
CA ASP A 123 30.70 28.89 -19.45
C ASP A 123 29.42 28.41 -18.71
N ASP A 124 29.43 27.09 -18.43
CA ASP A 124 29.02 26.37 -17.21
C ASP A 124 27.64 26.55 -16.52
N THR A 125 26.71 25.61 -16.72
CA THR A 125 26.50 24.42 -15.85
C THR A 125 25.21 23.65 -16.21
N ALA A 126 25.28 22.32 -16.08
CA ALA A 126 24.38 21.32 -16.63
C ALA A 126 23.02 21.17 -15.92
N ARG A 127 21.93 21.08 -16.71
CA ARG A 127 21.07 19.88 -16.85
C ARG A 127 19.77 20.18 -17.63
N SER A 128 19.57 19.41 -18.70
CA SER A 128 18.28 18.99 -19.26
C SER A 128 17.42 20.01 -20.00
N GLU A 129 17.69 20.23 -21.30
CA GLU A 129 16.65 20.59 -22.27
C GLU A 129 16.90 19.88 -23.62
N GLY A 130 16.22 18.76 -23.82
CA GLY A 130 16.30 17.95 -25.04
C GLY A 130 14.95 17.36 -25.41
N PHE A 131 13.88 18.17 -25.40
CA PHE A 131 12.57 17.69 -25.88
C PHE A 131 11.64 18.74 -26.48
N VAL A 132 11.95 20.04 -26.38
CA VAL A 132 10.99 21.10 -26.73
C VAL A 132 11.21 21.72 -28.12
N HIS A 133 11.35 20.92 -29.19
CA HIS A 133 11.25 21.46 -30.56
C HIS A 133 10.86 20.39 -31.58
N ALA A 134 9.60 19.94 -31.57
CA ALA A 134 9.14 18.93 -32.53
C ALA A 134 7.80 19.25 -33.24
N SER A 135 7.25 20.46 -33.14
CA SER A 135 6.02 20.82 -33.84
C SER A 135 6.05 22.24 -34.41
N GLN A 136 6.66 22.40 -35.59
CA GLN A 136 6.24 23.44 -36.54
C GLN A 136 6.47 22.95 -37.99
N GLN A 137 5.45 23.23 -38.82
CA GLN A 137 5.37 23.11 -40.29
C GLN A 137 5.40 21.71 -40.95
N ILE A 138 4.24 21.30 -41.47
CA ILE A 138 3.92 21.17 -42.91
C ILE A 138 2.57 20.45 -43.05
N ALA A 139 1.55 21.17 -43.53
CA ALA A 139 0.38 20.60 -44.19
C ALA A 139 -0.18 21.66 -45.17
N ASN A 140 0.30 21.62 -46.40
CA ASN A 140 -0.49 21.95 -47.58
C ASN A 140 -0.04 20.98 -48.67
N GLY A 141 -0.99 20.25 -49.26
CA GLY A 141 -0.72 19.24 -50.28
C GLY A 141 -1.65 18.04 -50.15
N GLU A 142 -2.94 18.24 -50.40
CA GLU A 142 -3.81 17.17 -50.87
C GLU A 142 -3.29 16.69 -52.23
N GLY A 143 -3.16 15.37 -52.38
CA GLY A 143 -2.62 14.73 -53.58
C GLY A 143 -3.01 13.26 -53.62
N LYS A 144 -4.14 13.00 -54.25
CA LYS A 144 -4.67 11.70 -54.64
C LYS A 144 -3.76 11.03 -55.68
N SER A 145 -3.42 9.76 -55.49
CA SER A 145 -3.04 8.80 -56.54
C SER A 145 -3.11 7.41 -55.91
N GLU A 146 -4.17 6.64 -56.15
CA GLU A 146 -4.43 5.84 -57.35
C GLU A 146 -3.45 4.69 -57.55
N SER A 147 -4.07 3.53 -57.64
CA SER A 147 -3.55 2.19 -57.86
C SER A 147 -2.74 2.10 -59.16
N ALA A 148 -1.71 1.26 -59.14
CA ALA A 148 -1.20 0.64 -60.34
C ALA A 148 -0.84 -0.82 -60.03
N GLU A 149 -1.64 -1.73 -60.59
CA GLU A 149 -1.29 -3.13 -60.76
C GLU A 149 -0.19 -3.30 -61.81
N ASN A 150 0.62 -4.34 -61.56
CA ASN A 150 1.06 -5.37 -62.51
C ASN A 150 2.57 -5.44 -62.81
N GLY A 151 3.14 -6.64 -62.63
CA GLY A 151 4.55 -6.95 -62.89
C GLY A 151 4.99 -8.29 -62.33
N ASN A 152 4.54 -9.36 -63.00
CA ASN A 152 4.80 -10.78 -62.77
C ASN A 152 6.29 -11.16 -62.58
N GLY A 153 6.59 -12.01 -61.60
CA GLY A 153 7.92 -12.59 -61.37
C GLY A 153 7.81 -13.93 -60.65
N SER A 154 7.73 -15.01 -61.44
CA SER A 154 7.66 -16.39 -60.98
C SER A 154 9.02 -16.83 -60.44
N GLY A 155 9.06 -17.34 -59.21
CA GLY A 155 10.25 -17.86 -58.55
C GLY A 155 9.84 -18.71 -57.35
N SER A 156 9.72 -20.01 -57.58
CA SER A 156 9.46 -21.05 -56.58
C SER A 156 10.63 -21.17 -55.60
N GLY A 157 10.33 -20.99 -54.31
CA GLY A 157 11.21 -21.29 -53.18
C GLY A 157 10.38 -21.30 -51.90
N GLU A 158 10.17 -22.49 -51.35
CA GLU A 158 9.40 -22.75 -50.14
C GLU A 158 10.14 -22.25 -48.88
N GLY A 159 9.36 -21.83 -47.88
CA GLY A 159 9.77 -21.93 -46.47
C GLY A 159 10.28 -20.67 -45.78
N GLU A 160 9.50 -19.59 -45.73
CA GLU A 160 9.57 -18.68 -44.58
C GLU A 160 8.20 -18.05 -44.30
N SER A 161 7.55 -18.52 -43.24
CA SER A 161 6.35 -17.92 -42.67
C SER A 161 6.70 -16.60 -41.97
N THR A 162 7.08 -15.59 -42.76
CA THR A 162 7.18 -14.23 -42.25
C THR A 162 5.77 -13.69 -42.15
N ILE A 163 5.25 -13.55 -40.93
CA ILE A 163 4.08 -12.75 -40.63
C ILE A 163 4.36 -11.36 -41.22
N LYS A 164 3.73 -11.04 -42.36
CA LYS A 164 3.71 -9.69 -42.91
C LYS A 164 2.96 -8.83 -41.90
N ALA A 165 3.68 -8.25 -40.94
CA ALA A 165 3.15 -7.20 -40.09
C ALA A 165 2.63 -6.10 -41.02
N THR A 166 1.31 -5.98 -41.11
CA THR A 166 0.66 -4.90 -41.84
C THR A 166 1.19 -3.59 -41.26
N LYS A 167 1.94 -2.82 -42.04
CA LYS A 167 2.54 -1.56 -41.59
C LYS A 167 1.45 -0.68 -40.99
N LYS A 168 1.51 -0.43 -39.67
CA LYS A 168 0.53 0.38 -38.95
C LYS A 168 0.54 1.80 -39.51
N THR A 169 -0.64 2.36 -39.73
CA THR A 169 -0.76 3.75 -40.20
C THR A 169 -0.38 4.73 -39.08
N LYS A 170 0.09 5.93 -39.45
CA LYS A 170 0.45 6.98 -38.47
C LYS A 170 -0.70 7.30 -37.51
N ALA A 171 -1.95 7.32 -37.98
CA ALA A 171 -3.12 7.58 -37.14
C ALA A 171 -3.36 6.44 -36.13
N GLN A 172 -3.20 5.19 -36.56
CA GLN A 172 -3.27 4.02 -35.67
C GLN A 172 -2.17 4.07 -34.60
N LEU A 173 -0.93 4.43 -34.97
CA LEU A 173 0.17 4.57 -34.01
C LEU A 173 -0.11 5.63 -32.94
N TRP A 174 -0.68 6.78 -33.31
CA TRP A 174 -1.07 7.81 -32.33
C TRP A 174 -2.23 7.36 -31.43
N SER A 175 -3.18 6.60 -31.97
CA SER A 175 -4.28 6.04 -31.18
C SER A 175 -3.77 5.01 -30.18
N GLU A 176 -2.90 4.10 -30.62
CA GLU A 176 -2.25 3.09 -29.77
C GLU A 176 -1.37 3.76 -28.70
N LEU A 177 -0.58 4.76 -29.07
CA LEU A 177 0.23 5.54 -28.13
C LEU A 177 -0.63 6.21 -27.06
N LYS A 178 -1.76 6.82 -27.45
CA LYS A 178 -2.72 7.46 -26.53
C LYS A 178 -3.26 6.45 -25.52
N ILE A 179 -3.80 5.33 -26.00
CA ILE A 179 -4.40 4.32 -25.12
C ILE A 179 -3.34 3.69 -24.22
N ASN A 180 -2.20 3.25 -24.77
CA ASN A 180 -1.17 2.55 -24.01
C ASN A 180 -0.49 3.46 -22.98
N SER A 181 -0.19 4.72 -23.29
CA SER A 181 0.45 5.64 -22.33
C SER A 181 -0.44 5.93 -21.12
N ILE A 182 -1.73 6.19 -21.34
CA ILE A 182 -2.71 6.44 -20.27
C ILE A 182 -2.96 5.16 -19.46
N THR A 183 -3.23 4.05 -20.14
CA THR A 183 -3.49 2.74 -19.51
C THR A 183 -2.32 2.34 -18.62
N ARG A 184 -1.10 2.49 -19.11
CA ARG A 184 0.13 2.14 -18.38
C ARG A 184 0.26 2.95 -17.09
N ALA A 185 0.13 4.29 -17.16
CA ALA A 185 0.22 5.14 -15.98
C ALA A 185 -0.86 4.80 -14.95
N PHE A 186 -2.11 4.61 -15.38
CA PHE A 186 -3.22 4.32 -14.48
C PHE A 186 -3.09 2.94 -13.84
N THR A 187 -2.72 1.92 -14.61
CA THR A 187 -2.49 0.56 -14.10
C THR A 187 -1.41 0.56 -13.02
N LEU A 188 -0.35 1.33 -13.20
CA LEU A 188 0.71 1.46 -12.19
C LEU A 188 0.21 2.16 -10.91
N LEU A 189 -0.66 3.17 -11.00
CA LEU A 189 -1.25 3.78 -9.80
C LEU A 189 -2.13 2.80 -9.01
N TYR A 190 -2.96 2.02 -9.71
CA TYR A 190 -3.75 0.96 -9.08
C TYR A 190 -2.87 -0.10 -8.44
N THR A 191 -1.88 -0.60 -9.20
CA THR A 191 -0.97 -1.64 -8.74
C THR A 191 -0.15 -1.17 -7.54
N LEU A 192 0.37 0.06 -7.56
CA LEU A 192 1.09 0.66 -6.43
C LEU A 192 0.20 0.75 -5.18
N SER A 193 -1.02 1.27 -5.32
CA SER A 193 -1.95 1.43 -4.19
C SER A 193 -2.35 0.08 -3.58
N LEU A 194 -2.65 -0.90 -4.43
CA LEU A 194 -3.01 -2.27 -4.03
C LEU A 194 -1.83 -3.02 -3.42
N LEU A 195 -0.63 -2.86 -3.99
CA LEU A 195 0.60 -3.46 -3.46
C LEU A 195 0.95 -2.89 -2.09
N THR A 196 0.82 -1.57 -1.91
CA THR A 196 1.00 -0.91 -0.61
C THR A 196 0.01 -1.47 0.42
N LEU A 197 -1.29 -1.54 0.09
CA LEU A 197 -2.27 -2.10 1.02
C LEU A 197 -2.02 -3.58 1.35
N LEU A 198 -1.75 -4.41 0.35
CA LEU A 198 -1.46 -5.82 0.56
C LEU A 198 -0.24 -5.99 1.45
N THR A 199 0.84 -5.26 1.18
CA THR A 199 2.08 -5.33 1.96
C THR A 199 1.85 -4.87 3.40
N ARG A 200 1.06 -3.80 3.60
CA ARG A 200 0.66 -3.32 4.93
C ARG A 200 -0.14 -4.39 5.67
N ILE A 201 -1.12 -5.04 5.03
CA ILE A 201 -1.86 -6.15 5.65
C ILE A 201 -0.91 -7.27 6.03
N GLN A 202 -0.08 -7.72 5.08
CA GLN A 202 0.80 -8.86 5.27
C GLN A 202 1.79 -8.66 6.41
N LEU A 203 2.53 -7.56 6.42
CA LEU A 203 3.54 -7.31 7.43
C LEU A 203 2.93 -6.91 8.78
N ASN A 204 1.77 -6.24 8.83
CA ASN A 204 1.12 -5.96 10.12
C ASN A 204 0.57 -7.24 10.77
N LEU A 205 0.02 -8.19 10.00
CA LEU A 205 -0.39 -9.50 10.52
C LEU A 205 0.81 -10.30 11.04
N LEU A 206 1.93 -10.32 10.31
CA LEU A 206 3.16 -10.98 10.76
C LEU A 206 3.78 -10.30 11.99
N GLY A 207 3.84 -8.96 11.96
CA GLY A 207 4.37 -8.17 13.05
C GLY A 207 3.56 -8.34 14.34
N ARG A 208 2.23 -8.47 14.23
CA ARG A 208 1.34 -8.81 15.36
C ARG A 208 1.71 -10.16 15.97
N ARG A 209 1.79 -11.22 15.15
CA ARG A 209 2.14 -12.57 15.64
C ARG A 209 3.52 -12.60 16.31
N SER A 210 4.51 -11.94 15.72
CA SER A 210 5.86 -11.81 16.29
C SER A 210 5.87 -11.05 17.63
N TYR A 211 5.06 -9.99 17.74
CA TYR A 211 4.89 -9.25 18.99
C TYR A 211 4.24 -10.11 20.08
N LEU A 212 3.12 -10.79 19.77
CA LEU A 212 2.42 -11.64 20.72
C LEU A 212 3.30 -12.81 21.18
N ALA A 213 4.04 -13.46 20.27
CA ALA A 213 5.02 -14.48 20.64
C ALA A 213 6.10 -13.95 21.60
N SER A 214 6.58 -12.72 21.38
CA SER A 214 7.54 -12.06 22.29
C SER A 214 6.93 -11.81 23.68
N VAL A 215 5.67 -11.38 23.74
CA VAL A 215 4.97 -11.08 25.01
C VAL A 215 4.63 -12.35 25.78
N VAL A 216 4.16 -13.40 25.09
CA VAL A 216 3.87 -14.72 25.71
C VAL A 216 5.14 -15.34 26.29
N SER A 217 6.27 -15.22 25.60
CA SER A 217 7.57 -15.66 26.12
C SER A 217 7.98 -14.91 27.40
N LEU A 218 7.73 -13.60 27.46
CA LEU A 218 7.97 -12.79 28.67
C LEU A 218 7.03 -13.12 29.84
N ALA A 219 5.79 -13.55 29.54
CA ALA A 219 4.79 -13.89 30.54
C ALA A 219 4.87 -15.34 31.03
N SER A 220 5.53 -16.23 30.28
CA SER A 220 5.63 -17.65 30.61
C SER A 220 6.53 -17.86 31.84
N PRO A 221 6.04 -18.44 32.95
CA PRO A 221 6.84 -18.67 34.13
C PRO A 221 7.97 -19.66 33.85
N PRO A 222 9.18 -19.48 34.42
CA PRO A 222 10.27 -20.42 34.27
C PRO A 222 9.85 -21.80 34.81
N PRO A 223 10.23 -22.91 34.14
CA PRO A 223 9.79 -24.24 34.52
C PRO A 223 10.18 -24.57 35.96
N PRO A 224 9.26 -25.16 36.76
CA PRO A 224 9.55 -25.56 38.13
C PRO A 224 10.57 -26.70 38.12
N GLY A 225 11.83 -26.39 38.45
CA GLY A 225 12.90 -27.39 38.54
C GLY A 225 14.27 -26.94 38.04
N GLY A 226 14.40 -25.75 37.44
CA GLY A 226 15.71 -25.17 37.13
C GLY A 226 16.45 -24.76 38.42
N PRO A 227 17.78 -24.91 38.51
CA PRO A 227 18.56 -24.70 39.74
C PRO A 227 18.58 -23.26 40.30
N ASN A 228 17.86 -22.31 39.69
CA ASN A 228 17.88 -20.89 40.05
C ASN A 228 16.52 -20.37 40.53
N SER A 229 15.81 -21.16 41.35
CA SER A 229 14.57 -20.74 42.02
C SER A 229 14.82 -19.83 43.22
N SER A 230 15.52 -18.70 43.02
CA SER A 230 15.57 -17.61 43.99
C SER A 230 15.09 -16.32 43.33
N ALA A 231 13.97 -15.83 43.86
CA ALA A 231 13.25 -14.66 43.43
C ALA A 231 14.07 -13.36 43.45
N ALA A 232 13.63 -12.41 42.60
CA ALA A 232 14.07 -11.02 42.42
C ALA A 232 15.23 -10.81 41.42
N GLY A 233 14.91 -10.74 40.12
CA GLY A 233 15.88 -10.29 39.12
C GLY A 233 15.57 -10.46 37.63
N ALA A 234 14.37 -10.84 37.20
CA ALA A 234 14.05 -11.08 35.78
C ALA A 234 13.81 -9.81 34.93
N THR A 235 14.51 -8.72 35.23
CA THR A 235 14.57 -7.50 34.37
C THR A 235 15.93 -7.31 33.71
N ARG A 236 16.76 -8.36 33.63
CA ARG A 236 18.05 -8.31 32.95
C ARG A 236 18.02 -9.18 31.71
N ILE A 237 18.22 -8.54 30.56
CA ILE A 237 18.58 -9.19 29.31
C ILE A 237 19.91 -9.91 29.57
N GLU A 238 19.86 -11.21 29.87
CA GLU A 238 21.01 -12.10 29.81
C GLU A 238 20.92 -12.89 28.50
N LEU A 239 21.90 -12.63 27.62
CA LEU A 239 22.23 -13.49 26.49
C LEU A 239 22.74 -14.84 27.05
N GLU A 240 21.83 -15.68 27.50
CA GLU A 240 22.16 -17.08 27.78
C GLU A 240 21.89 -17.87 26.49
N ASN A 241 22.97 -18.26 25.80
CA ASN A 241 22.95 -19.17 24.66
C ASN A 241 22.31 -20.50 25.11
N ARG A 242 21.04 -20.66 24.80
CA ARG A 242 20.29 -21.89 24.99
C ARG A 242 20.22 -22.62 23.65
N ASP A 243 21.36 -23.16 23.23
CA ASP A 243 21.55 -23.84 21.93
C ASP A 243 20.93 -25.26 21.88
N ASP A 244 20.27 -25.74 22.94
CA ASP A 244 19.84 -27.14 23.07
C ASP A 244 18.32 -27.40 22.96
N ASP A 245 17.47 -26.39 22.75
CA ASP A 245 16.03 -26.59 22.59
C ASP A 245 15.64 -26.77 21.11
N ALA A 246 15.88 -27.98 20.57
CA ALA A 246 15.49 -28.36 19.21
C ALA A 246 13.99 -28.09 18.91
N ALA A 247 13.11 -28.12 19.92
CA ALA A 247 11.68 -27.84 19.79
C ALA A 247 11.34 -26.33 19.65
N LEU A 248 12.15 -25.45 20.26
CA LEU A 248 12.01 -23.99 20.10
C LEU A 248 12.58 -23.53 18.75
N GLN A 249 13.67 -24.16 18.31
CA GLN A 249 14.21 -23.95 16.97
C GLN A 249 13.23 -24.41 15.88
N ASP A 250 12.53 -25.54 16.07
CA ASP A 250 11.55 -26.05 15.10
C ASP A 250 10.28 -25.18 15.03
N THR A 251 9.82 -24.65 16.18
CA THR A 251 8.69 -23.70 16.22
C THR A 251 9.05 -22.37 15.55
N TYR A 252 10.24 -21.83 15.83
CA TYR A 252 10.73 -20.60 15.22
C TYR A 252 11.02 -20.76 13.71
N CYS A 253 11.53 -21.94 13.30
CA CYS A 253 11.77 -22.30 11.90
C CYS A 253 10.47 -22.52 11.12
N SER A 254 9.47 -23.18 11.72
CA SER A 254 8.13 -23.37 11.16
C SER A 254 7.42 -22.03 10.96
N ASP A 255 7.55 -21.10 11.91
CA ASP A 255 7.02 -19.74 11.76
C ASP A 255 7.77 -18.97 10.66
N PHE A 256 9.09 -19.11 10.54
CA PHE A 256 9.87 -18.47 9.47
C PHE A 256 9.47 -18.98 8.07
N ASP A 257 9.34 -20.30 7.89
CA ASP A 257 8.93 -20.88 6.61
C ASP A 257 7.48 -20.54 6.25
N THR A 258 6.58 -20.52 7.24
CA THR A 258 5.19 -20.06 7.07
C THR A 258 5.14 -18.58 6.67
N ASN A 259 5.93 -17.72 7.33
CA ASN A 259 6.02 -16.30 7.01
C ASN A 259 6.56 -16.07 5.59
N ARG A 260 7.61 -16.81 5.20
CA ARG A 260 8.19 -16.73 3.85
C ARG A 260 7.16 -17.16 2.78
N LYS A 261 6.46 -18.27 3.01
CA LYS A 261 5.35 -18.74 2.16
C LYS A 261 4.23 -17.70 2.07
N TYR A 262 3.81 -17.14 3.18
CA TYR A 262 2.76 -16.13 3.20
C TYR A 262 3.13 -14.87 2.40
N LEU A 263 4.34 -14.32 2.60
CA LEU A 263 4.80 -13.14 1.87
C LEU A 263 4.93 -13.38 0.36
N SER A 264 5.21 -14.62 -0.06
CA SER A 264 5.24 -14.96 -1.49
C SER A 264 3.91 -14.86 -2.21
N PHE A 265 2.77 -14.76 -1.51
CA PHE A 265 1.48 -14.53 -2.17
C PHE A 265 1.36 -13.16 -2.84
N SER A 266 2.23 -12.21 -2.48
CA SER A 266 2.38 -10.95 -3.25
C SER A 266 2.71 -11.21 -4.73
N TRP A 267 3.31 -12.36 -5.06
CA TRP A 267 3.57 -12.80 -6.43
C TRP A 267 2.34 -12.76 -7.32
N TRP A 268 1.16 -13.08 -6.78
CA TRP A 268 -0.09 -13.11 -7.55
C TRP A 268 -0.43 -11.73 -8.12
N LEU A 269 -0.43 -10.70 -7.27
CA LEU A 269 -0.63 -9.31 -7.70
C LEU A 269 0.44 -8.89 -8.72
N LEU A 270 1.70 -9.24 -8.48
CA LEU A 270 2.83 -8.79 -9.30
C LEU A 270 2.82 -9.38 -10.72
N HIS A 271 2.25 -10.56 -10.94
CA HIS A 271 2.30 -11.28 -12.22
C HIS A 271 0.96 -11.50 -12.91
N ARG A 272 -0.12 -11.68 -12.14
CA ARG A 272 -1.45 -12.01 -12.68
C ARG A 272 -2.45 -10.92 -12.39
N GLY A 273 -2.55 -10.48 -11.13
CA GLY A 273 -3.44 -9.41 -10.73
C GLY A 273 -3.19 -8.10 -11.48
N CYS A 274 -1.94 -7.70 -11.67
CA CYS A 274 -1.58 -6.50 -12.42
C CYS A 274 -2.04 -6.55 -13.89
N ARG A 275 -2.06 -7.74 -14.51
CA ARG A 275 -2.53 -7.95 -15.89
C ARG A 275 -4.06 -7.83 -15.97
N ASP A 276 -4.76 -8.45 -15.04
CA ASP A 276 -6.22 -8.36 -14.96
C ASP A 276 -6.69 -6.91 -14.66
N ILE A 277 -5.96 -6.19 -13.79
CA ILE A 277 -6.16 -4.75 -13.55
C ILE A 277 -5.93 -3.97 -14.85
N MET A 278 -4.83 -4.27 -15.55
CA MET A 278 -4.47 -3.60 -16.79
C MET A 278 -5.54 -3.78 -17.87
N GLU A 279 -6.08 -4.98 -18.06
CA GLU A 279 -7.16 -5.25 -19.01
C GLU A 279 -8.40 -4.42 -18.68
N ARG A 280 -8.80 -4.40 -17.41
CA ARG A 280 -9.93 -3.59 -16.92
C ARG A 280 -9.72 -2.09 -17.14
N VAL A 281 -8.52 -1.58 -16.82
CA VAL A 281 -8.16 -0.18 -17.01
C VAL A 281 -8.14 0.16 -18.51
N LYS A 282 -7.60 -0.74 -19.34
CA LYS A 282 -7.52 -0.54 -20.79
C LYS A 282 -8.91 -0.41 -21.41
N GLU A 283 -9.85 -1.29 -21.06
CA GLU A 283 -11.24 -1.21 -21.52
C GLU A 283 -11.89 0.14 -21.16
N ALA A 284 -11.68 0.60 -19.92
CA ALA A 284 -12.18 1.88 -19.46
C ALA A 284 -11.54 3.07 -20.20
N VAL A 285 -10.23 3.05 -20.41
CA VAL A 285 -9.50 4.08 -21.14
C VAL A 285 -9.89 4.11 -22.62
N GLU A 286 -10.06 2.97 -23.27
CA GLU A 286 -10.55 2.88 -24.65
C GLU A 286 -11.95 3.47 -24.79
N THR A 287 -12.84 3.20 -23.82
CA THR A 287 -14.19 3.75 -23.82
C THR A 287 -14.21 5.27 -23.64
N VAL A 288 -13.37 5.82 -22.76
CA VAL A 288 -13.38 7.26 -22.41
C VAL A 288 -12.53 8.09 -23.36
N PHE A 289 -11.30 7.67 -23.64
CA PHE A 289 -10.34 8.41 -24.45
C PHE A 289 -10.33 7.99 -25.92
N GLY A 290 -10.97 6.86 -26.29
CA GLY A 290 -10.93 6.31 -27.65
C GLY A 290 -11.38 7.29 -28.73
N GLY A 291 -12.50 7.98 -28.51
CA GLY A 291 -13.07 8.95 -29.46
C GLY A 291 -12.31 10.28 -29.58
N LEU A 292 -11.40 10.58 -28.65
CA LEU A 292 -10.68 11.85 -28.64
C LEU A 292 -9.56 11.88 -29.68
N ASN A 293 -9.47 12.96 -30.42
CA ASN A 293 -8.39 13.15 -31.38
C ASN A 293 -7.12 13.59 -30.62
N PRO A 294 -5.95 12.96 -30.82
CA PRO A 294 -4.69 13.40 -30.21
C PRO A 294 -4.32 14.87 -30.48
N ARG A 295 -4.90 15.51 -31.50
CA ARG A 295 -4.66 16.92 -31.82
C ARG A 295 -5.66 17.90 -31.20
N GLU A 296 -6.71 17.40 -30.57
CA GLU A 296 -7.71 18.22 -29.91
C GLU A 296 -7.09 19.01 -28.75
N GLU A 297 -7.53 20.26 -28.59
CA GLU A 297 -7.11 21.10 -27.47
C GLU A 297 -7.96 20.79 -26.23
N VAL A 298 -7.29 20.47 -25.14
CA VAL A 298 -7.90 20.02 -23.89
C VAL A 298 -7.38 20.86 -22.72
N THR A 299 -8.28 21.21 -21.80
CA THR A 299 -7.95 21.87 -20.53
C THR A 299 -7.58 20.84 -19.46
N LEU A 300 -6.88 21.28 -18.42
CA LEU A 300 -6.57 20.42 -17.26
C LEU A 300 -7.85 19.86 -16.61
N GLU A 301 -8.85 20.73 -16.41
CA GLU A 301 -10.18 20.35 -15.90
C GLU A 301 -10.81 19.23 -16.72
N ARG A 302 -10.75 19.33 -18.05
CA ARG A 302 -11.31 18.31 -18.95
C ARG A 302 -10.56 16.98 -18.82
N ILE A 303 -9.23 17.00 -18.68
CA ILE A 303 -8.46 15.79 -18.41
C ILE A 303 -8.85 15.18 -17.06
N GLY A 304 -9.02 16.01 -16.02
CA GLY A 304 -9.51 15.57 -14.70
C GLY A 304 -10.88 14.89 -14.77
N GLU A 305 -11.85 15.47 -15.50
CA GLU A 305 -13.17 14.86 -15.73
C GLU A 305 -13.07 13.49 -16.41
N LEU A 306 -12.22 13.37 -17.44
CA LEU A 306 -12.01 12.13 -18.16
C LEU A 306 -11.34 11.06 -17.28
N VAL A 307 -10.37 11.46 -16.45
CA VAL A 307 -9.74 10.57 -15.46
C VAL A 307 -10.78 10.07 -14.46
N LEU A 308 -11.62 10.95 -13.92
CA LEU A 308 -12.71 10.56 -13.03
C LEU A 308 -13.72 9.63 -13.70
N GLU A 309 -14.02 9.84 -14.99
CA GLU A 309 -14.88 8.95 -15.76
C GLU A 309 -14.25 7.55 -15.98
N VAL A 310 -12.92 7.47 -16.16
CA VAL A 310 -12.20 6.19 -16.18
C VAL A 310 -12.29 5.51 -14.81
N ARG A 311 -11.99 6.24 -13.72
CA ARG A 311 -12.09 5.71 -12.35
C ARG A 311 -13.49 5.21 -12.02
N ARG A 312 -14.53 5.92 -12.45
CA ARG A 312 -15.93 5.48 -12.28
C ARG A 312 -16.24 4.15 -12.97
N ARG A 313 -15.61 3.85 -14.12
CA ARG A 313 -15.74 2.54 -14.78
C ARG A 313 -14.93 1.43 -14.11
N VAL A 314 -13.74 1.75 -13.62
CA VAL A 314 -12.85 0.76 -13.00
C VAL A 314 -13.31 0.41 -11.58
N GLU A 315 -13.63 1.42 -10.77
CA GLU A 315 -13.90 1.29 -9.33
C GLU A 315 -15.40 1.25 -9.02
N GLY A 316 -16.25 1.90 -9.82
CA GLY A 316 -17.65 2.16 -9.50
C GLY A 316 -17.94 3.67 -9.36
N LYS A 317 -19.19 4.06 -9.66
CA LYS A 317 -19.59 5.47 -9.76
C LYS A 317 -19.83 6.14 -8.42
N ASP A 318 -20.40 5.40 -7.48
CA ASP A 318 -20.72 5.87 -6.15
C ASP A 318 -20.04 5.02 -5.07
N VAL A 319 -20.22 5.41 -3.81
CA VAL A 319 -19.61 4.70 -2.67
C VAL A 319 -20.14 3.26 -2.56
N GLY A 320 -21.38 3.01 -2.98
CA GLY A 320 -22.01 1.68 -2.91
C GLY A 320 -21.46 0.72 -3.96
N GLU A 321 -21.40 1.14 -5.21
CA GLU A 321 -20.77 0.41 -6.32
C GLU A 321 -19.29 0.14 -6.01
N ARG A 322 -18.57 1.12 -5.46
CA ARG A 322 -17.18 0.93 -5.02
C ARG A 322 -17.03 -0.13 -3.95
N ARG A 323 -17.95 -0.19 -2.97
CA ARG A 323 -17.98 -1.25 -1.95
C ARG A 323 -18.26 -2.64 -2.53
N ASN A 324 -19.00 -2.71 -3.63
CA ASN A 324 -19.31 -3.97 -4.31
C ASN A 324 -18.21 -4.40 -5.31
N MET A 325 -17.20 -3.56 -5.53
CA MET A 325 -16.07 -3.88 -6.39
C MET A 325 -15.20 -4.95 -5.73
N LYS A 326 -15.05 -6.08 -6.41
CA LYS A 326 -14.30 -7.24 -5.89
C LYS A 326 -12.81 -7.07 -6.16
N TRP A 327 -12.07 -6.58 -5.17
CA TRP A 327 -10.62 -6.39 -5.27
C TRP A 327 -9.83 -7.67 -5.00
N LEU A 328 -10.37 -8.59 -4.21
CA LEU A 328 -9.72 -9.84 -3.80
C LEU A 328 -9.11 -10.65 -4.96
N PRO A 329 -9.79 -10.87 -6.11
CA PRO A 329 -9.23 -11.67 -7.20
C PRO A 329 -7.95 -11.10 -7.81
N PHE A 330 -7.73 -9.78 -7.72
CA PHE A 330 -6.51 -9.14 -8.19
C PHE A 330 -5.35 -9.28 -7.20
N LEU A 331 -5.65 -9.49 -5.91
CA LEU A 331 -4.66 -9.49 -4.84
C LEU A 331 -4.22 -10.89 -4.45
N LEU A 332 -5.16 -11.83 -4.39
CA LEU A 332 -4.93 -13.20 -3.95
C LEU A 332 -5.45 -14.23 -4.97
N PRO A 333 -4.79 -15.38 -5.10
CA PRO A 333 -5.28 -16.48 -5.91
C PRO A 333 -6.54 -17.09 -5.29
N PRO A 334 -7.44 -17.65 -6.12
CA PRO A 334 -8.42 -18.63 -5.66
C PRO A 334 -7.76 -19.79 -4.91
N THR A 335 -8.48 -20.42 -3.99
CA THR A 335 -7.94 -21.48 -3.13
C THR A 335 -7.36 -22.67 -3.89
N ASP A 336 -7.90 -23.01 -5.06
CA ASP A 336 -7.40 -24.05 -5.96
C ASP A 336 -6.03 -23.72 -6.57
N GLN A 337 -5.60 -22.46 -6.53
CA GLN A 337 -4.37 -21.96 -7.15
C GLN A 337 -3.32 -21.51 -6.11
N GLU A 338 -3.57 -21.68 -4.82
CA GLU A 338 -2.59 -21.36 -3.78
C GLU A 338 -1.30 -22.20 -3.94
N SER A 339 -1.43 -23.49 -4.24
CA SER A 339 -0.27 -24.38 -4.49
C SER A 339 0.49 -24.00 -5.77
N TYR A 340 -0.20 -23.42 -6.76
CA TYR A 340 0.43 -22.90 -7.97
C TYR A 340 1.34 -21.72 -7.65
N VAL A 341 0.84 -20.75 -6.86
CA VAL A 341 1.63 -19.59 -6.44
C VAL A 341 2.87 -20.02 -5.66
N LEU A 342 2.73 -20.94 -4.71
CA LEU A 342 3.87 -21.46 -3.93
C LEU A 342 4.94 -22.13 -4.81
N ARG A 343 4.54 -22.78 -5.91
CA ARG A 343 5.48 -23.40 -6.85
C ARG A 343 6.21 -22.35 -7.68
N GLU A 344 5.47 -21.41 -8.27
CA GLU A 344 6.05 -20.35 -9.11
C GLU A 344 6.93 -19.40 -8.31
N SER A 345 6.61 -19.17 -7.03
CA SER A 345 7.43 -18.36 -6.13
C SER A 345 8.64 -19.11 -5.56
N GLY A 346 8.88 -20.35 -5.99
CA GLY A 346 10.01 -21.17 -5.54
C GLY A 346 9.92 -21.63 -4.08
N MET A 347 8.72 -21.65 -3.50
CA MET A 347 8.48 -21.92 -2.08
C MET A 347 8.11 -23.38 -1.76
N THR A 348 7.98 -24.21 -2.78
CA THR A 348 7.83 -25.67 -2.61
C THR A 348 9.22 -26.28 -2.38
N THR A 349 9.51 -26.69 -1.14
CA THR A 349 10.70 -27.50 -0.86
C THR A 349 10.54 -28.87 -1.52
N SER A 350 11.39 -29.16 -2.51
CA SER A 350 11.56 -30.48 -3.11
C SER A 350 12.18 -31.46 -2.11
N SER A 351 11.41 -31.90 -1.12
CA SER A 351 11.83 -32.90 -0.12
C SER A 351 10.81 -34.03 0.11
N SER A 352 9.75 -34.14 -0.69
CA SER A 352 8.99 -35.39 -0.80
C SER A 352 9.41 -36.13 -2.08
N PRO A 353 9.74 -37.44 -2.01
CA PRO A 353 10.01 -38.23 -3.20
C PRO A 353 8.77 -38.21 -4.11
N PRO A 354 8.94 -38.34 -5.44
CA PRO A 354 7.80 -38.38 -6.35
C PRO A 354 6.85 -39.49 -5.91
N PRO A 355 5.57 -39.21 -5.62
CA PRO A 355 4.61 -40.27 -5.44
C PRO A 355 4.54 -41.04 -6.75
N THR A 356 4.62 -42.36 -6.63
CA THR A 356 4.38 -43.33 -7.70
C THR A 356 3.11 -42.91 -8.48
N PRO A 357 3.13 -42.96 -9.82
CA PRO A 357 2.03 -42.47 -10.64
C PRO A 357 0.80 -43.37 -10.43
N SER A 358 -0.06 -42.97 -9.50
CA SER A 358 -1.43 -43.48 -9.37
C SER A 358 -2.34 -42.51 -10.14
N PRO A 359 -3.20 -42.97 -11.07
CA PRO A 359 -3.93 -42.09 -11.98
C PRO A 359 -4.97 -41.17 -11.32
N ASP A 360 -5.29 -41.35 -10.03
CA ASP A 360 -6.48 -40.77 -9.42
C ASP A 360 -6.23 -39.77 -8.27
N ASN A 361 -4.98 -39.46 -7.93
CA ASN A 361 -4.67 -38.47 -6.89
C ASN A 361 -3.69 -37.42 -7.41
N ALA A 362 -4.21 -36.29 -7.88
CA ALA A 362 -3.40 -35.07 -8.00
C ALA A 362 -2.79 -34.75 -6.62
N PRO A 363 -1.48 -34.43 -6.52
CA PRO A 363 -0.90 -34.06 -5.24
C PRO A 363 -1.44 -32.68 -4.87
N ASN A 364 -2.51 -32.65 -4.07
CA ASN A 364 -2.87 -31.47 -3.31
C ASN A 364 -1.71 -31.21 -2.35
N VAL A 365 -0.95 -30.14 -2.60
CA VAL A 365 -0.01 -29.62 -1.61
C VAL A 365 -0.89 -28.99 -0.54
N ASP A 366 -1.18 -29.76 0.51
CA ASP A 366 -1.96 -29.26 1.64
C ASP A 366 -1.27 -28.03 2.21
N VAL A 367 -1.93 -26.88 2.06
CA VAL A 367 -1.47 -25.59 2.59
C VAL A 367 -1.46 -25.71 4.12
N PRO A 368 -0.33 -25.44 4.80
CA PRO A 368 -0.25 -25.54 6.25
C PRO A 368 -1.38 -24.76 6.94
N PRO A 369 -1.97 -25.25 8.03
CA PRO A 369 -3.13 -24.62 8.68
C PRO A 369 -2.83 -23.19 9.15
N ALA A 370 -1.60 -22.92 9.58
CA ALA A 370 -1.16 -21.57 9.95
C ALA A 370 -1.14 -20.61 8.74
N LEU A 371 -0.66 -21.07 7.58
CA LEU A 371 -0.67 -20.30 6.34
C LEU A 371 -2.10 -20.04 5.86
N ARG A 372 -2.98 -21.06 5.95
CA ARG A 372 -4.40 -20.91 5.62
C ARG A 372 -5.10 -19.86 6.47
N ARG A 373 -4.85 -19.84 7.79
CA ARG A 373 -5.41 -18.82 8.69
C ARG A 373 -5.00 -17.41 8.27
N LEU A 374 -3.71 -17.20 7.98
CA LEU A 374 -3.22 -15.90 7.49
C LEU A 374 -3.87 -15.48 6.17
N LEU A 375 -4.03 -16.41 5.22
CA LEU A 375 -4.67 -16.12 3.92
C LEU A 375 -6.17 -15.82 4.07
N ASN A 376 -6.87 -16.55 4.94
CA ASN A 376 -8.28 -16.28 5.24
C ASN A 376 -8.45 -14.90 5.90
N GLU A 377 -7.66 -14.60 6.94
CA GLU A 377 -7.69 -13.29 7.60
C GLU A 377 -7.36 -12.15 6.63
N THR A 378 -6.40 -12.37 5.72
CA THR A 378 -6.09 -11.40 4.65
C THR A 378 -7.26 -11.22 3.70
N SER A 379 -7.94 -12.30 3.33
CA SER A 379 -9.11 -12.27 2.44
C SER A 379 -10.26 -11.50 3.08
N ASP A 380 -10.53 -11.75 4.36
CA ASP A 380 -11.54 -11.05 5.14
C ASP A 380 -11.24 -9.54 5.27
N LEU A 381 -9.96 -9.19 5.50
CA LEU A 381 -9.52 -7.81 5.53
C LEU A 381 -9.68 -7.12 4.17
N ILE A 382 -9.36 -7.80 3.06
CA ILE A 382 -9.48 -7.25 1.71
C ILE A 382 -10.95 -7.04 1.31
N ASP A 383 -11.83 -7.99 1.64
CA ASP A 383 -13.26 -7.87 1.34
C ASP A 383 -14.00 -6.91 2.30
N SER A 384 -13.31 -6.38 3.32
CA SER A 384 -13.88 -5.43 4.26
C SER A 384 -14.22 -4.07 3.60
N PRO A 385 -15.26 -3.37 4.08
CA PRO A 385 -15.59 -2.03 3.59
C PRO A 385 -14.48 -1.00 3.90
N ASN A 386 -13.71 -1.23 4.96
CA ASN A 386 -12.59 -0.35 5.34
C ASN A 386 -11.45 -0.45 4.33
N PHE A 387 -11.13 -1.64 3.82
CA PHE A 387 -10.15 -1.79 2.75
C PHE A 387 -10.51 -0.96 1.53
N THR A 388 -11.76 -1.05 1.08
CA THR A 388 -12.25 -0.29 -0.08
C THR A 388 -12.20 1.22 0.18
N HIS A 389 -12.55 1.65 1.39
CA HIS A 389 -12.48 3.06 1.77
C HIS A 389 -11.04 3.58 1.71
N VAL A 390 -10.09 2.86 2.29
CA VAL A 390 -8.67 3.25 2.29
C VAL A 390 -8.13 3.22 0.86
N LEU A 391 -8.40 2.17 0.08
CA LEU A 391 -8.00 2.10 -1.32
C LEU A 391 -8.52 3.29 -2.13
N THR A 392 -9.77 3.70 -1.90
CA THR A 392 -10.34 4.89 -2.55
C THR A 392 -9.53 6.14 -2.21
N ARG A 393 -9.16 6.34 -0.94
CA ARG A 393 -8.34 7.47 -0.50
C ARG A 393 -6.93 7.47 -1.10
N LEU A 394 -6.30 6.30 -1.17
CA LEU A 394 -4.99 6.13 -1.81
C LEU A 394 -5.05 6.50 -3.29
N LEU A 395 -6.06 6.00 -4.00
CA LEU A 395 -6.26 6.31 -5.42
C LEU A 395 -6.59 7.79 -5.62
N ASP A 396 -7.43 8.39 -4.77
CA ASP A 396 -7.72 9.83 -4.81
C ASP A 396 -6.42 10.66 -4.69
N ALA A 397 -5.56 10.32 -3.73
CA ALA A 397 -4.29 11.01 -3.53
C ALA A 397 -3.32 10.82 -4.71
N CYS A 398 -3.14 9.58 -5.19
CA CYS A 398 -2.26 9.27 -6.31
C CYS A 398 -2.71 9.89 -7.64
N PHE A 399 -3.99 9.79 -7.99
CA PHE A 399 -4.53 10.41 -9.20
C PHE A 399 -4.52 11.94 -9.10
N GLY A 400 -4.84 12.49 -7.92
CA GLY A 400 -4.72 13.93 -7.66
C GLY A 400 -3.29 14.42 -7.87
N HIS A 401 -2.28 13.69 -7.36
CA HIS A 401 -0.88 14.03 -7.57
C HIS A 401 -0.48 13.97 -9.06
N LEU A 402 -0.91 12.95 -9.80
CA LEU A 402 -0.63 12.86 -11.24
C LEU A 402 -1.23 14.02 -12.04
N ILE A 403 -2.48 14.39 -11.75
CA ILE A 403 -3.22 15.39 -12.54
C ILE A 403 -2.96 16.81 -12.03
N ASP A 404 -3.27 17.08 -10.77
CA ASP A 404 -3.28 18.43 -10.22
C ASP A 404 -1.86 18.97 -9.95
N ILE A 405 -0.89 18.08 -9.75
CA ILE A 405 0.51 18.46 -9.52
C ILE A 405 1.32 18.24 -10.80
N LYS A 406 1.48 17.00 -11.25
CA LYS A 406 2.42 16.70 -12.36
C LYS A 406 1.96 17.23 -13.69
N LEU A 407 0.69 17.03 -14.06
CA LEU A 407 0.19 17.51 -15.34
C LEU A 407 0.08 19.04 -15.37
N ALA A 408 -0.39 19.65 -14.29
CA ALA A 408 -0.46 21.11 -14.15
C ALA A 408 0.92 21.78 -14.30
N GLN A 409 1.94 21.25 -13.64
CA GLN A 409 3.31 21.80 -13.69
C GLN A 409 3.98 21.57 -15.04
N LEU A 410 3.91 20.35 -15.59
CA LEU A 410 4.70 19.94 -16.75
C LEU A 410 4.09 20.35 -18.10
N VAL A 411 2.76 20.47 -18.19
CA VAL A 411 2.06 20.77 -19.46
C VAL A 411 1.42 22.14 -19.44
N TYR A 412 0.69 22.45 -18.36
CA TYR A 412 -0.10 23.67 -18.29
C TYR A 412 0.66 24.87 -17.71
N LYS A 413 1.90 24.65 -17.23
CA LYS A 413 2.80 25.66 -16.65
C LYS A 413 2.11 26.50 -15.57
N SER A 414 1.18 25.91 -14.83
CA SER A 414 0.56 26.54 -13.67
C SER A 414 1.62 26.65 -12.58
N THR A 415 2.34 27.77 -12.57
CA THR A 415 3.26 28.06 -11.47
C THR A 415 2.42 28.42 -10.25
N SER A 416 2.74 27.84 -9.10
CA SER A 416 2.31 28.27 -7.77
C SER A 416 2.86 29.68 -7.39
N SER A 417 3.25 30.48 -8.39
CA SER A 417 3.99 31.75 -8.27
C SER A 417 3.21 32.97 -8.80
N ASP A 418 1.92 32.86 -9.10
CA ASP A 418 1.08 34.03 -9.39
C ASP A 418 0.48 34.68 -8.12
N ALA A 419 0.81 34.17 -6.93
CA ALA A 419 0.29 34.69 -5.65
C ALA A 419 1.19 35.74 -4.96
N LEU A 420 2.41 36.03 -5.44
CA LEU A 420 3.39 36.86 -4.69
C LEU A 420 3.96 38.07 -5.46
N SER A 421 3.58 38.31 -6.70
CA SER A 421 4.01 39.49 -7.46
C SER A 421 2.85 40.46 -7.68
N GLY A 422 2.51 41.19 -6.62
CA GLY A 422 1.45 42.19 -6.63
C GLY A 422 1.80 43.45 -5.83
N SER A 423 3.02 43.97 -5.96
CA SER A 423 3.37 45.31 -5.47
C SER A 423 3.62 46.27 -6.63
N THR A 424 2.53 46.87 -7.12
CA THR A 424 2.60 48.21 -7.73
C THR A 424 1.24 48.89 -7.59
N PRO A 425 1.16 50.11 -7.00
CA PRO A 425 -0.09 50.83 -6.89
C PRO A 425 -0.27 51.69 -8.14
N ALA A 426 -1.29 51.43 -8.95
CA ALA A 426 -1.74 52.41 -9.94
C ALA A 426 -3.23 52.24 -10.26
N SER A 427 -3.97 53.29 -9.91
CA SER A 427 -5.33 53.64 -10.29
C SER A 427 -5.76 53.18 -11.69
N SER A 428 -6.84 52.40 -11.76
CA SER A 428 -7.97 52.65 -12.67
C SER A 428 -9.05 51.59 -12.43
N ILE A 429 -10.25 52.07 -12.08
CA ILE A 429 -11.43 51.24 -11.87
C ILE A 429 -11.98 50.88 -13.25
N SER A 430 -11.86 49.61 -13.62
CA SER A 430 -12.65 48.98 -14.67
C SER A 430 -13.12 47.63 -14.14
N PRO A 431 -14.44 47.34 -14.05
CA PRO A 431 -14.92 46.06 -13.59
C PRO A 431 -14.81 45.06 -14.75
N GLN A 432 -13.60 44.59 -15.04
CA GLN A 432 -13.42 43.35 -15.78
C GLN A 432 -13.26 42.25 -14.74
N THR A 433 -14.28 41.40 -14.63
CA THR A 433 -14.16 40.06 -14.03
C THR A 433 -12.86 39.43 -14.51
N PRO A 434 -11.98 38.94 -13.62
CA PRO A 434 -10.76 38.26 -14.03
C PRO A 434 -11.15 36.94 -14.70
N GLN A 435 -11.27 36.94 -16.04
CA GLN A 435 -11.30 35.71 -16.81
C GLN A 435 -9.89 35.12 -16.78
N VAL A 436 -9.62 34.26 -15.81
CA VAL A 436 -8.52 33.30 -15.88
C VAL A 436 -8.78 32.45 -17.12
N ARG A 437 -8.10 32.74 -18.23
CA ARG A 437 -8.19 31.90 -19.43
C ARG A 437 -7.58 30.56 -19.07
N ALA A 438 -8.41 29.52 -18.96
CA ALA A 438 -7.93 28.16 -18.79
C ALA A 438 -6.90 27.84 -19.88
N SER A 439 -5.68 27.47 -19.46
CA SER A 439 -4.63 27.07 -20.38
C SER A 439 -5.09 25.82 -21.15
N ARG A 440 -4.96 25.86 -22.47
CA ARG A 440 -5.32 24.77 -23.38
C ARG A 440 -4.06 24.25 -24.03
N THR A 441 -3.93 22.92 -24.09
CA THR A 441 -2.81 22.24 -24.75
C THR A 441 -3.35 21.10 -25.60
N ARG A 442 -2.57 20.62 -26.56
CA ARG A 442 -3.01 19.49 -27.39
C ARG A 442 -2.92 18.21 -26.58
N LEU A 443 -3.87 17.29 -26.75
CA LEU A 443 -3.82 15.99 -26.07
C LEU A 443 -2.51 15.24 -26.33
N ALA A 444 -1.92 15.38 -27.53
CA ALA A 444 -0.61 14.82 -27.88
C ALA A 444 0.54 15.33 -27.01
N ASP A 445 0.44 16.53 -26.42
CA ASP A 445 1.45 17.11 -25.54
C ASP A 445 1.31 16.59 -24.09
N VAL A 446 0.15 16.01 -23.75
CA VAL A 446 -0.13 15.38 -22.46
C VAL A 446 0.42 13.94 -22.38
N LEU A 447 0.37 13.18 -23.49
CA LEU A 447 0.79 11.76 -23.53
C LEU A 447 2.23 11.50 -23.08
N PRO A 448 3.23 12.35 -23.42
CA PRO A 448 4.59 12.19 -22.93
C PRO A 448 4.69 12.26 -21.40
N VAL A 449 3.83 13.06 -20.75
CA VAL A 449 3.80 13.17 -19.29
C VAL A 449 3.30 11.87 -18.67
N PHE A 450 2.21 11.29 -19.16
CA PHE A 450 1.76 9.96 -18.69
C PHE A 450 2.83 8.89 -18.90
N THR A 451 3.53 8.93 -20.04
CA THR A 451 4.62 7.99 -20.33
C THR A 451 5.78 8.13 -19.34
N ARG A 452 6.21 9.37 -19.05
CA ARG A 452 7.29 9.64 -18.09
C ARG A 452 6.87 9.29 -16.66
N GLN A 453 5.65 9.67 -16.28
CA GLN A 453 5.12 9.41 -14.95
C GLN A 453 4.93 7.92 -14.70
N ALA A 454 4.58 7.12 -15.71
CA ALA A 454 4.57 5.65 -15.57
C ALA A 454 5.93 5.12 -15.06
N HIS A 455 7.05 5.59 -15.61
CA HIS A 455 8.38 5.19 -15.12
C HIS A 455 8.66 5.66 -13.70
N VAL A 456 8.22 6.87 -13.32
CA VAL A 456 8.39 7.40 -11.96
C VAL A 456 7.56 6.61 -10.95
N ILE A 457 6.29 6.33 -11.28
CA ILE A 457 5.38 5.54 -10.43
C ILE A 457 5.96 4.15 -10.18
N GLY A 458 6.47 3.49 -11.24
CA GLY A 458 7.00 2.13 -11.18
C GLY A 458 8.46 2.00 -10.75
N ALA A 459 9.15 3.11 -10.45
CA ALA A 459 10.54 3.06 -10.02
C ALA A 459 10.64 2.58 -8.56
N ALA A 460 11.48 1.57 -8.32
CA ALA A 460 12.17 1.48 -7.03
C ALA A 460 13.06 2.71 -6.96
N GLY A 461 12.82 3.62 -6.01
CA GLY A 461 13.73 4.74 -5.80
C GLY A 461 15.13 4.18 -5.52
N ASP A 462 16.00 4.18 -6.52
CA ASP A 462 17.34 3.65 -6.36
C ASP A 462 18.15 4.64 -5.50
N THR A 463 18.82 4.09 -4.50
CA THR A 463 19.89 4.70 -3.69
C THR A 463 19.62 6.09 -3.10
N ASP A 464 19.19 6.14 -1.83
CA ASP A 464 19.42 7.19 -0.81
C ASP A 464 19.09 8.67 -1.13
N VAL A 465 18.72 9.03 -2.37
CA VAL A 465 18.67 10.42 -2.85
C VAL A 465 17.33 10.76 -3.51
N VAL A 466 16.63 9.79 -4.12
CA VAL A 466 15.32 10.04 -4.76
C VAL A 466 14.31 8.97 -4.35
N ARG A 467 13.58 9.25 -3.28
CA ARG A 467 12.42 8.44 -2.87
C ARG A 467 11.31 8.59 -3.92
N ASN A 468 10.57 7.50 -4.16
CA ASN A 468 9.42 7.53 -5.06
C ASN A 468 8.34 8.45 -4.46
N GLU A 469 8.11 9.59 -5.10
CA GLU A 469 7.17 10.63 -4.65
C GLU A 469 5.73 10.13 -4.51
N TYR A 470 5.32 9.10 -5.27
CA TYR A 470 3.98 8.52 -5.13
C TYR A 470 3.86 7.67 -3.87
N ILE A 471 4.95 7.07 -3.38
CA ILE A 471 4.98 6.40 -2.09
C ILE A 471 4.85 7.42 -0.95
N ASP A 472 5.51 8.57 -1.06
CA ASP A 472 5.36 9.66 -0.08
C ASP A 472 3.90 10.13 0.00
N VAL A 473 3.25 10.33 -1.16
CA VAL A 473 1.83 10.68 -1.25
C VAL A 473 0.94 9.61 -0.59
N LEU A 474 1.25 8.33 -0.75
CA LEU A 474 0.50 7.24 -0.11
C LEU A 474 0.71 7.20 1.41
N ASP A 475 1.94 7.45 1.87
CA ASP A 475 2.29 7.45 3.30
C ASP A 475 1.70 8.65 4.06
N GLU A 476 1.38 9.75 3.36
CA GLU A 476 0.65 10.91 3.91
C GLU A 476 -0.84 10.63 4.17
N VAL A 477 -1.42 9.56 3.61
CA VAL A 477 -2.83 9.22 3.81
C VAL A 477 -3.05 8.65 5.21
N GLY A 478 -3.64 9.45 6.10
CA GLY A 478 -3.89 9.08 7.49
C GLY A 478 -4.73 7.81 7.66
N GLU A 479 -5.70 7.58 6.77
CA GLU A 479 -6.54 6.37 6.77
C GLU A 479 -5.72 5.09 6.53
N LEU A 480 -4.62 5.15 5.78
CA LEU A 480 -3.71 4.00 5.59
C LEU A 480 -3.00 3.63 6.89
N ARG A 481 -2.49 4.64 7.60
CA ARG A 481 -1.81 4.44 8.89
C ARG A 481 -2.80 3.95 9.94
N ALA A 482 -4.00 4.51 9.99
CA ALA A 482 -5.06 4.03 10.87
C ALA A 482 -5.43 2.56 10.57
N PHE A 483 -5.49 2.19 9.30
CA PHE A 483 -5.81 0.82 8.88
C PHE A 483 -4.72 -0.16 9.28
N ALA A 484 -3.46 0.17 9.01
CA ALA A 484 -2.33 -0.60 9.47
C ALA A 484 -2.33 -0.78 11.00
N ALA A 485 -2.63 0.29 11.76
CA ALA A 485 -2.69 0.23 13.23
C ALA A 485 -3.79 -0.71 13.73
N VAL A 486 -4.97 -0.68 13.11
CA VAL A 486 -6.08 -1.58 13.47
C VAL A 486 -5.74 -3.03 13.11
N VAL A 487 -5.18 -3.30 11.93
CA VAL A 487 -4.73 -4.65 11.56
C VAL A 487 -3.68 -5.16 12.55
N TYR A 488 -2.68 -4.33 12.89
CA TYR A 488 -1.63 -4.67 13.84
C TYR A 488 -2.15 -4.95 15.26
N SER A 489 -3.22 -4.27 15.68
CA SER A 489 -3.78 -4.34 17.04
C SER A 489 -5.01 -5.20 17.22
N SER A 490 -5.64 -5.64 16.14
CA SER A 490 -6.82 -6.53 16.17
C SER A 490 -6.48 -7.91 16.74
N ASN A 491 -7.46 -8.55 17.41
CA ASN A 491 -7.40 -9.95 17.89
C ASN A 491 -6.33 -10.30 18.94
N TRP A 492 -5.80 -9.34 19.71
CA TRP A 492 -4.88 -9.66 20.82
C TRP A 492 -5.51 -10.47 21.97
N GLU A 493 -6.83 -10.42 22.13
CA GLU A 493 -7.55 -11.10 23.23
C GLU A 493 -7.74 -12.60 22.96
N ILE A 494 -7.99 -13.00 21.71
CA ILE A 494 -8.31 -14.38 21.32
C ILE A 494 -7.07 -15.29 21.33
N GLU A 495 -5.89 -14.76 20.98
CA GLU A 495 -4.64 -15.53 21.05
C GLU A 495 -4.09 -15.67 22.48
N GLY A 496 -4.56 -14.84 23.43
CA GLY A 496 -4.20 -14.94 24.84
C GLY A 496 -4.92 -16.07 25.60
N GLU A 497 -6.17 -16.38 25.22
CA GLU A 497 -6.97 -17.44 25.85
C GLU A 497 -6.67 -18.85 25.30
N GLY A 498 -6.06 -18.97 24.12
CA GLY A 498 -5.69 -20.26 23.52
C GLY A 498 -4.56 -21.03 24.24
N GLY A 499 -3.92 -20.43 25.25
CA GLY A 499 -2.77 -21.00 25.97
C GLY A 499 -3.06 -21.58 27.36
N SER A 500 -4.25 -21.40 27.92
CA SER A 500 -4.59 -21.92 29.24
C SER A 500 -5.99 -22.54 29.24
N GLY A 501 -6.04 -23.84 28.97
CA GLY A 501 -7.18 -24.65 29.36
C GLY A 501 -7.25 -24.72 30.88
N ASP A 502 -7.91 -23.75 31.50
CA ASP A 502 -8.55 -23.96 32.79
C ASP A 502 -9.77 -23.05 32.92
N THR A 503 -10.93 -23.67 32.76
CA THR A 503 -12.26 -23.11 33.06
C THR A 503 -12.30 -22.63 34.50
N TRP A 504 -12.29 -21.32 34.72
CA TRP A 504 -12.74 -20.76 35.99
C TRP A 504 -14.26 -20.69 35.98
N LYS A 505 -14.88 -21.63 36.71
CA LYS A 505 -16.28 -21.57 37.11
C LYS A 505 -16.54 -20.28 37.88
N GLU A 506 -17.41 -19.43 37.37
CA GLU A 506 -18.06 -18.37 38.16
C GLU A 506 -19.11 -19.03 39.07
N ASP A 507 -18.73 -19.25 40.34
CA ASP A 507 -19.70 -19.42 41.42
C ASP A 507 -19.85 -18.10 42.20
N ASP A 508 -21.04 -17.52 42.06
CA ASP A 508 -21.88 -16.92 43.09
C ASP A 508 -21.31 -15.82 44.00
N LEU A 509 -21.58 -14.55 43.64
CA LEU A 509 -21.76 -13.44 44.59
C LEU A 509 -22.88 -12.49 44.13
N SER A 510 -24.13 -12.92 44.41
CA SER A 510 -25.25 -12.12 44.92
C SER A 510 -25.16 -10.57 44.83
N ARG A 511 -26.04 -9.97 44.03
CA ARG A 511 -26.53 -8.58 44.23
C ARG A 511 -28.07 -8.57 44.17
N PRO A 512 -28.78 -7.88 45.09
CA PRO A 512 -30.21 -8.06 45.25
C PRO A 512 -30.99 -7.35 44.15
N GLY A 513 -32.06 -8.01 43.71
CA GLY A 513 -32.82 -7.64 42.52
C GLY A 513 -33.75 -6.45 42.67
N THR A 514 -34.30 -6.06 41.52
CA THR A 514 -35.66 -5.52 41.38
C THR A 514 -36.22 -6.05 40.07
N ALA A 515 -37.41 -6.64 40.17
CA ALA A 515 -38.12 -7.35 39.11
C ALA A 515 -38.87 -6.37 38.18
N GLY A 516 -39.11 -6.83 36.94
CA GLY A 516 -39.97 -6.16 35.96
C GLY A 516 -40.09 -6.90 34.62
N THR A 517 -40.68 -8.10 34.68
CA THR A 517 -41.58 -8.77 33.70
C THR A 517 -41.58 -8.40 32.20
N ASP A 518 -41.34 -9.46 31.40
CA ASP A 518 -42.11 -9.99 30.24
C ASP A 518 -42.04 -9.31 28.86
N ALA A 519 -41.48 -10.03 27.86
CA ALA A 519 -42.22 -10.59 26.71
C ALA A 519 -41.31 -11.36 25.72
N GLU A 520 -41.72 -12.59 25.37
CA GLU A 520 -41.09 -13.53 24.42
C GLU A 520 -41.25 -13.12 22.93
N GLY A 521 -40.29 -13.54 22.10
CA GLY A 521 -40.42 -13.65 20.64
C GLY A 521 -39.10 -14.11 19.98
N PRO A 522 -39.06 -15.18 19.16
CA PRO A 522 -37.82 -15.85 18.78
C PRO A 522 -37.17 -15.20 17.55
N GLY A 523 -35.91 -14.81 17.68
CA GLY A 523 -35.08 -14.31 16.59
C GLY A 523 -33.83 -15.17 16.42
N THR A 524 -33.76 -15.88 15.30
CA THR A 524 -32.57 -16.58 14.79
C THR A 524 -31.35 -15.66 14.76
N THR A 525 -30.29 -16.03 15.48
CA THR A 525 -28.97 -15.39 15.43
C THR A 525 -28.15 -15.91 14.24
N PRO A 526 -27.57 -15.06 13.38
CA PRO A 526 -26.42 -15.45 12.58
C PRO A 526 -25.16 -15.27 13.45
N VAL A 527 -24.48 -16.39 13.72
CA VAL A 527 -23.12 -16.40 14.27
C VAL A 527 -22.20 -15.90 13.15
N GLY A 528 -21.60 -14.72 13.33
CA GLY A 528 -20.71 -14.09 12.35
C GLY A 528 -20.55 -12.57 12.43
N GLY A 529 -21.18 -11.88 13.38
CA GLY A 529 -21.17 -10.41 13.44
C GLY A 529 -20.24 -9.76 14.46
N GLU A 530 -19.70 -10.52 15.42
CA GLU A 530 -18.98 -9.92 16.57
C GLU A 530 -17.61 -9.37 16.17
N GLU A 531 -16.82 -10.09 15.37
CA GLU A 531 -15.49 -9.64 14.92
C GLU A 531 -15.56 -8.42 13.99
N SER A 532 -16.52 -8.39 13.06
CA SER A 532 -16.76 -7.22 12.21
C SER A 532 -17.14 -5.99 13.03
N SER A 533 -17.92 -6.17 14.11
CA SER A 533 -18.36 -5.06 14.96
C SER A 533 -17.22 -4.50 15.83
N LEU A 534 -16.34 -5.38 16.33
CA LEU A 534 -15.16 -4.98 17.09
C LEU A 534 -14.15 -4.25 16.20
N PHE A 535 -13.91 -4.77 14.99
CA PHE A 535 -13.07 -4.10 14.00
C PHE A 535 -13.64 -2.74 13.59
N GLU A 536 -14.95 -2.62 13.37
CA GLU A 536 -15.60 -1.34 13.03
C GLU A 536 -15.52 -0.34 14.18
N SER A 537 -15.65 -0.78 15.44
CA SER A 537 -15.44 0.08 16.60
C SER A 537 -13.97 0.52 16.76
N ALA A 538 -13.01 -0.38 16.56
CA ALA A 538 -11.58 -0.07 16.64
C ALA A 538 -11.17 0.90 15.53
N TRP A 539 -11.69 0.68 14.32
CA TRP A 539 -11.56 1.56 13.16
C TRP A 539 -12.08 2.97 13.46
N GLY A 540 -13.31 3.10 13.95
CA GLY A 540 -13.90 4.39 14.27
C GLY A 540 -13.05 5.19 15.29
N LYS A 541 -12.49 4.51 16.30
CA LYS A 541 -11.58 5.12 17.28
C LYS A 541 -10.25 5.54 16.66
N ALA A 542 -9.66 4.68 15.82
CA ALA A 542 -8.39 4.96 15.15
C ALA A 542 -8.51 6.16 14.21
N THR A 543 -9.58 6.22 13.41
CA THR A 543 -9.86 7.37 12.55
C THR A 543 -10.07 8.65 13.36
N ALA A 544 -10.76 8.59 14.51
CA ALA A 544 -11.00 9.76 15.35
C ALA A 544 -9.71 10.29 16.01
N SER A 545 -8.78 9.41 16.40
CA SER A 545 -7.50 9.82 16.98
C SER A 545 -6.53 10.45 15.98
N SER A 546 -6.70 10.20 14.67
CA SER A 546 -5.86 10.76 13.61
C SER A 546 -6.22 12.21 13.25
N PHE A 547 -7.33 12.75 13.79
CA PHE A 547 -7.79 14.13 13.58
C PHE A 547 -7.61 15.03 14.82
N GLY A 548 -6.78 14.61 15.79
CA GLY A 548 -6.54 15.31 17.06
C GLY A 548 -5.15 15.91 17.19
#